data_AF-A0A5N5W1U3-F1
#
_entry.id   AF-A0A5N5W1U3-F1
#
_cell.length_a   1.000
_cell.length_b   1.000
_cell.length_c   1.000
_cell.angle_alpha   90.00
_cell.angle_beta   90.00
_cell.angle_gamma   90.00
#
_symmetry.space_group_name_H-M   'P 1'
#
loop_
_entity.id
_entity.type
_entity.pdbx_description
1 polymer ?
#
loop_
_entity_poly.entity_id
_entity_poly.type
_entity_poly.pdbx_seq_one_letter_code
_entity_poly.pdbx_strand_id
1 'polypeptide(L)'
;MTTVSSQPDAASAVLAALAGRMPANEVRALRDAAVLTSEQRTAIALLALGEDRLTVADALVISPCDLRVLLRTASQVLHCPARAAALVHACYAHPAHPLPAMDKRRCPELTKQQWMLLYGHAHGVPLSRLQPRAGVSLFRLAQASSRFQESLGARTSAHLVRRAWQRGLLSRRSVKNTAAR
;
A
#
# COMPACT_ATOMS: atom_id res chain seq x y z
N MET A 1 4.14 17.77 44.37
CA MET A 1 4.61 16.83 43.32
C MET A 1 3.49 16.66 42.30
N THR A 2 3.54 17.45 41.23
CA THR A 2 2.52 17.48 40.19
C THR A 2 2.83 16.35 39.21
N THR A 3 2.08 15.25 39.27
CA THR A 3 2.12 14.20 38.25
C THR A 3 1.53 14.75 36.96
N VAL A 4 2.41 15.11 36.01
CA VAL A 4 2.02 15.46 34.64
C VAL A 4 1.52 14.17 33.98
N SER A 5 0.21 13.99 33.99
CA SER A 5 -0.47 12.96 33.22
C SER A 5 -0.26 13.26 31.74
N SER A 6 0.76 12.64 31.15
CA SER A 6 1.09 12.76 29.74
C SER A 6 0.05 11.96 28.96
N GLN A 7 -1.07 12.59 28.61
CA GLN A 7 -2.01 11.99 27.66
C GLN A 7 -1.23 11.66 26.38
N PRO A 8 -1.27 10.40 25.90
CA PRO A 8 -0.61 10.06 24.66
C PRO A 8 -1.21 10.91 23.53
N ASP A 9 -0.35 11.59 22.78
CA ASP A 9 -0.70 12.32 21.56
C ASP A 9 -1.60 11.43 20.69
N ALA A 10 -2.72 11.95 20.20
CA ALA A 10 -3.69 11.23 19.37
C ALA A 10 -2.99 10.55 18.17
N ALA A 11 -1.96 11.19 17.60
CA ALA A 11 -1.13 10.60 16.55
C ALA A 11 -0.40 9.32 17.01
N SER A 12 0.03 9.27 18.27
CA SER A 12 0.68 8.09 18.86
C SER A 12 -0.31 6.95 19.11
N ALA A 13 -1.57 7.26 19.48
CA ALA A 13 -2.61 6.25 19.67
C ALA A 13 -2.98 5.56 18.34
N VAL A 14 -3.12 6.33 17.26
CA VAL A 14 -3.44 5.80 15.93
C VAL A 14 -2.34 4.87 15.42
N LEU A 15 -1.07 5.25 15.58
CA LEU A 15 0.06 4.40 15.17
C LEU A 15 0.22 3.13 16.02
N ALA A 16 -0.37 3.07 17.21
CA ALA A 16 -0.36 1.86 18.03
C ALA A 16 -1.05 0.68 17.34
N ALA A 17 -1.98 0.93 16.40
CA ALA A 17 -2.59 -0.09 15.56
C ALA A 17 -1.57 -0.86 14.68
N LEU A 18 -0.37 -0.32 14.47
CA LEU A 18 0.72 -0.97 13.72
C LEU A 18 1.68 -1.76 14.62
N ALA A 19 1.58 -1.61 15.95
CA ALA A 19 2.48 -2.27 16.89
C ALA A 19 2.37 -3.80 16.75
N GLY A 20 3.53 -4.47 16.66
CA GLY A 20 3.60 -5.92 16.46
C GLY A 20 3.27 -6.41 15.03
N ARG A 21 2.73 -5.55 14.15
CA ARG A 21 2.40 -5.91 12.75
C ARG A 21 3.45 -5.43 11.75
N MET A 22 4.25 -4.44 12.14
CA MET A 22 5.27 -3.80 11.31
C MET A 22 6.58 -3.63 12.09
N PRO A 23 7.76 -3.69 11.44
CA PRO A 23 9.03 -3.39 12.10
C PRO A 23 9.02 -2.02 12.79
N ALA A 24 9.55 -1.94 14.00
CA ALA A 24 9.50 -0.73 14.83
C ALA A 24 10.17 0.50 14.16
N ASN A 25 11.21 0.27 13.35
CA ASN A 25 11.87 1.31 12.57
C ASN A 25 10.96 1.87 11.46
N GLU A 26 10.14 1.04 10.80
CA GLU A 26 9.15 1.51 9.83
C GLU A 26 8.04 2.33 10.52
N VAL A 27 7.55 1.88 11.68
CA VAL A 27 6.53 2.62 12.45
C VAL A 27 7.05 3.98 12.89
N ARG A 28 8.30 4.06 13.35
CA ARG A 28 8.95 5.33 13.70
C ARG A 28 9.07 6.24 12.48
N ALA A 29 9.58 5.73 11.35
CA ALA A 29 9.70 6.53 10.14
C ALA A 29 8.35 6.98 9.56
N LEU A 30 7.30 6.18 9.74
CA LEU A 30 5.92 6.56 9.39
C LEU A 30 5.39 7.68 10.28
N ARG A 31 5.78 7.74 11.55
CA ARG A 31 5.39 8.84 12.45
C ARG A 31 5.89 10.18 11.93
N ASP A 32 7.12 10.21 11.43
CA ASP A 32 7.81 11.43 11.03
C ASP A 32 7.44 11.90 9.61
N ALA A 33 6.68 11.10 8.84
CA ALA A 33 6.36 11.39 7.45
C ALA A 33 5.22 12.40 7.28
N ALA A 34 5.53 13.66 6.98
CA ALA A 34 4.56 14.76 6.93
C ALA A 34 3.60 14.79 5.72
N VAL A 35 3.71 13.87 4.74
CA VAL A 35 2.93 13.93 3.49
C VAL A 35 1.41 13.69 3.67
N LEU A 36 1.02 12.94 4.68
CA LEU A 36 -0.36 12.52 4.95
C LEU A 36 -0.68 12.79 6.43
N THR A 37 -1.92 12.60 6.87
CA THR A 37 -2.23 12.57 8.31
C THR A 37 -1.84 11.24 8.95
N SER A 38 -1.75 11.18 10.28
CA SER A 38 -1.43 9.94 11.00
C SER A 38 -2.43 8.81 10.71
N GLU A 39 -3.71 9.14 10.60
CA GLU A 39 -4.79 8.20 10.26
C GLU A 39 -4.64 7.69 8.82
N GLN A 40 -4.36 8.58 7.87
CA GLN A 40 -4.15 8.20 6.47
C GLN A 40 -2.93 7.29 6.31
N ARG A 41 -1.80 7.63 6.94
CA ARG A 41 -0.58 6.80 6.93
C ARG A 41 -0.86 5.43 7.53
N THR A 42 -1.56 5.37 8.66
CA THR A 42 -1.88 4.12 9.35
C THR A 42 -2.84 3.26 8.55
N ALA A 43 -3.90 3.84 7.98
CA ALA A 43 -4.84 3.13 7.12
C ALA A 43 -4.13 2.48 5.91
N ILE A 44 -3.29 3.26 5.22
CA ILE A 44 -2.56 2.76 4.05
C ILE A 44 -1.51 1.72 4.45
N ALA A 45 -0.84 1.89 5.60
CA ALA A 45 0.09 0.91 6.14
C ALA A 45 -0.60 -0.43 6.45
N LEU A 46 -1.78 -0.43 7.07
CA LEU A 46 -2.56 -1.65 7.33
C LEU A 46 -3.00 -2.33 6.03
N LEU A 47 -3.48 -1.57 5.04
CA LEU A 47 -3.79 -2.11 3.70
C LEU A 47 -2.54 -2.72 3.03
N ALA A 48 -1.37 -2.08 3.20
CA ALA A 48 -0.10 -2.57 2.68
C ALA A 48 0.34 -3.89 3.34
N LEU A 49 -0.04 -4.13 4.60
CA LEU A 49 0.16 -5.41 5.30
C LEU A 49 -0.84 -6.49 4.87
N GLY A 50 -1.82 -6.13 4.04
CA GLY A 50 -2.81 -7.05 3.51
C GLY A 50 -4.07 -7.20 4.34
N GLU A 51 -4.32 -6.28 5.27
CA GLU A 51 -5.61 -6.19 5.95
C GLU A 51 -6.70 -5.72 4.97
N ASP A 52 -7.92 -6.20 5.17
CA ASP A 52 -9.07 -5.71 4.42
C ASP A 52 -9.62 -4.40 5.01
N ARG A 53 -10.58 -3.77 4.31
CA ARG A 53 -11.11 -2.47 4.70
C ARG A 53 -11.91 -2.49 6.01
N LEU A 54 -12.57 -3.59 6.33
CA LEU A 54 -13.32 -3.71 7.58
C LEU A 54 -12.34 -3.80 8.74
N THR A 55 -11.33 -4.67 8.64
CA THR A 55 -10.26 -4.77 9.65
C THR A 55 -9.50 -3.46 9.85
N VAL A 56 -9.25 -2.70 8.77
CA VAL A 56 -8.61 -1.37 8.87
C VAL A 56 -9.53 -0.37 9.58
N ALA A 57 -10.83 -0.35 9.27
CA ALA A 57 -11.78 0.56 9.91
C ALA A 57 -11.90 0.27 11.41
N ASP A 58 -12.00 -1.02 11.77
CA ASP A 58 -12.07 -1.48 13.15
C ASP A 58 -10.79 -1.12 13.92
N ALA A 59 -9.61 -1.33 13.31
CA ALA A 59 -8.33 -0.99 13.93
C ALA A 59 -8.14 0.52 14.18
N LEU A 60 -8.85 1.36 13.42
CA LEU A 60 -8.85 2.82 13.57
C LEU A 60 -10.04 3.35 14.37
N VAL A 61 -10.96 2.48 14.79
CA VAL A 61 -12.18 2.83 15.52
C VAL A 61 -13.01 3.87 14.74
N ILE A 62 -13.16 3.67 13.42
CA ILE A 62 -13.97 4.52 12.54
C ILE A 62 -14.95 3.68 11.71
N SER A 63 -15.98 4.31 11.13
CA SER A 63 -16.90 3.59 10.26
C SER A 63 -16.24 3.24 8.91
N PRO A 64 -16.72 2.18 8.21
CA PRO A 64 -16.27 1.89 6.84
C PRO A 64 -16.53 3.04 5.85
N CYS A 65 -17.51 3.91 6.12
CA CYS A 65 -17.77 5.10 5.33
C CYS A 65 -16.66 6.14 5.52
N ASP A 66 -16.28 6.40 6.77
CA ASP A 66 -15.21 7.34 7.10
C ASP A 66 -13.86 6.87 6.56
N LEU A 67 -13.57 5.57 6.65
CA LEU A 67 -12.38 5.00 6.00
C LEU A 67 -12.37 5.26 4.49
N ARG A 68 -13.53 5.14 3.82
CA ARG A 68 -13.64 5.43 2.38
C ARG A 68 -13.35 6.91 2.09
N VAL A 69 -13.88 7.83 2.89
CA VAL A 69 -13.61 9.26 2.77
C VAL A 69 -12.13 9.54 3.02
N LEU A 70 -11.55 8.97 4.07
CA LEU A 70 -10.14 9.09 4.45
C LEU A 70 -9.20 8.68 3.30
N LEU A 71 -9.44 7.50 2.71
CA LEU A 71 -8.65 6.99 1.59
C LEU A 71 -8.84 7.81 0.31
N ARG A 72 -10.02 8.38 0.09
CA ARG A 72 -10.29 9.30 -1.04
C ARG A 72 -9.51 10.60 -0.87
N THR A 73 -9.50 11.19 0.33
CA THR A 73 -8.72 12.41 0.60
C THR A 73 -7.22 12.14 0.45
N ALA A 74 -6.73 11.00 0.96
CA ALA A 74 -5.35 10.60 0.75
C ALA A 74 -4.98 10.45 -0.74
N SER A 75 -5.91 9.94 -1.56
CA SER A 75 -5.66 9.78 -3.00
C SER A 75 -5.57 11.12 -3.74
N GLN A 76 -6.30 12.14 -3.27
CA GLN A 76 -6.21 13.50 -3.80
C GLN A 76 -4.85 14.13 -3.47
N VAL A 77 -4.38 13.98 -2.22
CA VAL A 77 -3.05 14.46 -1.78
C VAL A 77 -1.92 13.78 -2.56
N LEU A 78 -2.05 12.47 -2.81
CA LEU A 78 -1.06 11.68 -3.55
C LEU A 78 -1.22 11.73 -5.07
N HIS A 79 -2.22 12.47 -5.58
CA HIS A 79 -2.57 12.56 -7.00
C HIS A 79 -2.70 11.18 -7.69
N CYS A 80 -3.36 10.23 -7.04
CA CYS A 80 -3.53 8.87 -7.55
C CYS A 80 -5.00 8.39 -7.46
N PRO A 81 -5.37 7.30 -8.15
CA PRO A 81 -6.68 6.68 -7.97
C PRO A 81 -6.90 6.20 -6.52
N ALA A 82 -8.14 6.31 -6.02
CA ALA A 82 -8.55 5.89 -4.67
C ALA A 82 -8.68 4.35 -4.51
N ARG A 83 -7.71 3.60 -5.03
CA ARG A 83 -7.61 2.14 -4.91
C ARG A 83 -6.46 1.79 -3.99
N ALA A 84 -6.66 0.80 -3.11
CA ALA A 84 -5.69 0.46 -2.07
C ALA A 84 -4.27 0.21 -2.62
N ALA A 85 -4.13 -0.58 -3.69
CA ALA A 85 -2.83 -0.84 -4.31
C ALA A 85 -2.16 0.42 -4.90
N ALA A 86 -2.95 1.32 -5.50
CA ALA A 86 -2.45 2.57 -6.04
C ALA A 86 -1.99 3.54 -4.94
N LEU A 87 -2.77 3.64 -3.86
CA LEU A 87 -2.42 4.43 -2.67
C LEU A 87 -1.11 3.96 -2.03
N VAL A 88 -0.95 2.63 -1.86
CA VAL A 88 0.29 2.05 -1.34
C VAL A 88 1.47 2.34 -2.27
N HIS A 89 1.29 2.19 -3.58
CA HIS A 89 2.33 2.53 -4.55
C HIS A 89 2.71 4.01 -4.49
N ALA A 90 1.73 4.91 -4.52
CA ALA A 90 1.93 6.35 -4.49
C ALA A 90 2.61 6.82 -3.20
N CYS A 91 2.27 6.22 -2.05
CA CYS A 91 2.98 6.45 -0.80
C CYS A 91 4.47 6.13 -0.93
N TYR A 92 4.84 4.90 -1.32
CA TYR A 92 6.26 4.54 -1.43
C TYR A 92 7.02 5.28 -2.54
N ALA A 93 6.33 5.69 -3.60
CA ALA A 93 6.88 6.54 -4.64
C ALA A 93 7.18 7.96 -4.15
N HIS A 94 6.41 8.47 -3.17
CA HIS A 94 6.59 9.80 -2.62
C HIS A 94 7.91 9.93 -1.84
N PRO A 95 8.76 10.95 -2.11
CA PRO A 95 10.08 11.08 -1.48
C PRO A 95 10.03 11.16 0.05
N ALA A 96 9.02 11.87 0.59
CA ALA A 96 8.85 12.11 2.02
C ALA A 96 8.17 10.97 2.80
N HIS A 97 7.77 9.89 2.13
CA HIS A 97 7.21 8.71 2.80
C HIS A 97 8.28 7.63 2.95
N PRO A 98 8.41 6.93 4.09
CA PRO A 98 9.40 5.88 4.24
C PRO A 98 9.16 4.71 3.29
N LEU A 99 10.25 4.07 2.86
CA LEU A 99 10.19 2.81 2.13
C LEU A 99 9.97 1.64 3.11
N PRO A 100 9.33 0.55 2.67
CA PRO A 100 9.20 -0.63 3.52
C PRO A 100 10.58 -1.30 3.69
N ALA A 101 10.78 -2.03 4.78
CA ALA A 101 12.00 -2.77 5.00
C ALA A 101 12.19 -3.82 3.90
N MET A 102 13.40 -3.88 3.34
CA MET A 102 13.74 -4.81 2.27
C MET A 102 13.62 -6.25 2.74
N ASP A 103 13.02 -7.09 1.92
CA ASP A 103 12.98 -8.54 2.11
C ASP A 103 14.21 -9.15 1.44
N LYS A 104 15.05 -9.85 2.22
CA LYS A 104 16.29 -10.49 1.72
C LYS A 104 16.03 -11.76 0.89
N ARG A 105 14.79 -12.25 0.83
CA ARG A 105 14.43 -13.38 -0.03
C ARG A 105 14.71 -13.05 -1.49
N ARG A 106 15.14 -14.05 -2.26
CA ARG A 106 15.44 -13.89 -3.70
C ARG A 106 14.25 -13.28 -4.42
N CYS A 107 14.52 -12.22 -5.19
CA CYS A 107 13.54 -11.59 -6.05
C CYS A 107 13.16 -12.54 -7.19
N PRO A 108 11.88 -12.90 -7.37
CA PRO A 108 11.48 -13.78 -8.45
C PRO A 108 11.55 -13.05 -9.78
N GLU A 109 11.95 -13.76 -10.84
CA GLU A 109 11.82 -13.26 -12.19
C GLU A 109 10.34 -13.22 -12.57
N LEU A 110 9.86 -12.03 -12.95
CA LEU A 110 8.48 -11.85 -13.35
C LEU A 110 8.31 -12.04 -14.85
N THR A 111 7.27 -12.77 -15.23
CA THR A 111 6.84 -12.85 -16.63
C THR A 111 6.26 -11.51 -17.10
N LYS A 112 6.17 -11.31 -18.42
CA LYS A 112 5.54 -10.10 -19.00
C LYS A 112 4.13 -9.85 -18.45
N GLN A 113 3.35 -10.92 -18.28
CA GLN A 113 1.99 -10.83 -17.73
C GLN A 113 1.98 -10.41 -16.26
N GLN A 114 2.91 -10.93 -15.45
CA GLN A 114 3.05 -10.53 -14.04
C GLN A 114 3.49 -9.07 -13.91
N TRP A 115 4.41 -8.60 -14.76
CA TRP A 115 4.76 -7.19 -14.84
C TRP A 115 3.55 -6.32 -15.18
N MET A 116 2.77 -6.68 -16.20
CA MET A 116 1.56 -5.98 -16.57
C MET A 116 0.55 -5.91 -15.41
N LEU A 117 0.35 -7.00 -14.69
CA LEU A 117 -0.52 -7.04 -13.50
C LEU A 117 0.02 -6.16 -12.37
N LEU A 118 1.32 -6.25 -12.07
CA LEU A 118 1.96 -5.44 -11.03
C LEU A 118 1.83 -3.95 -11.32
N TYR A 119 2.18 -3.51 -12.54
CA TYR A 119 2.03 -2.12 -12.95
C TYR A 119 0.56 -1.68 -12.97
N GLY A 120 -0.34 -2.54 -13.44
CA GLY A 120 -1.78 -2.27 -13.42
C GLY A 120 -2.29 -2.02 -12.00
N HIS A 121 -1.95 -2.88 -11.04
CA HIS A 121 -2.32 -2.70 -9.63
C HIS A 121 -1.69 -1.43 -9.03
N ALA A 122 -0.40 -1.19 -9.28
CA ALA A 122 0.32 -0.01 -8.80
C ALA A 122 -0.28 1.31 -9.30
N HIS A 123 -0.92 1.32 -10.48
CA HIS A 123 -1.57 2.50 -11.06
C HIS A 123 -3.11 2.45 -10.90
N GLY A 124 -3.65 1.50 -10.15
CA GLY A 124 -5.09 1.40 -9.92
C GLY A 124 -5.92 1.03 -11.16
N VAL A 125 -5.32 0.41 -12.17
CA VAL A 125 -6.01 -0.03 -13.39
C VAL A 125 -6.84 -1.29 -13.07
N PRO A 126 -8.17 -1.30 -13.30
CA PRO A 126 -8.97 -2.51 -13.14
C PRO A 126 -8.57 -3.61 -14.13
N LEU A 127 -8.71 -4.88 -13.72
CA LEU A 127 -8.42 -6.03 -14.57
C LEU A 127 -9.21 -6.00 -15.89
N SER A 128 -10.45 -5.50 -15.89
CA SER A 128 -11.25 -5.33 -17.11
C SER A 128 -10.59 -4.42 -18.15
N ARG A 129 -9.79 -3.42 -17.72
CA ARG A 129 -9.02 -2.55 -18.62
C ARG A 129 -7.69 -3.18 -19.05
N LEU A 130 -7.16 -4.14 -18.31
CA LEU A 130 -5.97 -4.90 -18.69
C LEU A 130 -6.31 -6.05 -19.65
N GLN A 131 -7.55 -6.54 -19.61
CA GLN A 131 -8.04 -7.67 -20.39
C GLN A 131 -7.73 -7.57 -21.91
N PRO A 132 -8.00 -6.45 -22.61
CA PRO A 132 -7.73 -6.36 -24.05
C PRO A 132 -6.23 -6.50 -24.37
N ARG A 133 -5.36 -5.96 -23.50
CA ARG A 133 -3.91 -6.05 -23.64
C ARG A 133 -3.38 -7.44 -23.31
N ALA A 134 -4.05 -8.15 -22.42
CA ALA A 134 -3.66 -9.48 -21.98
C ALA A 134 -4.02 -10.59 -22.99
N GLY A 135 -4.99 -10.34 -23.88
CA GLY A 135 -5.45 -11.34 -24.86
C GLY A 135 -6.13 -12.56 -24.24
N VAL A 136 -6.60 -12.46 -22.98
CA VAL A 136 -7.26 -13.55 -22.26
C VAL A 136 -8.56 -13.07 -21.62
N SER A 137 -9.44 -14.00 -21.24
CA SER A 137 -10.68 -13.66 -20.53
C SER A 137 -10.40 -13.03 -19.16
N LEU A 138 -11.36 -12.22 -18.68
CA LEU A 138 -11.27 -11.60 -17.35
C LEU A 138 -11.10 -12.64 -16.22
N PHE A 139 -11.79 -13.79 -16.34
CA PHE A 139 -11.67 -14.89 -15.39
C PHE A 139 -10.23 -15.45 -15.33
N ARG A 140 -9.62 -15.73 -16.49
CA ARG A 140 -8.21 -16.20 -16.54
C ARG A 140 -7.25 -15.14 -16.00
N LEU A 141 -7.50 -13.86 -16.27
CA LEU A 141 -6.68 -12.78 -15.75
C LEU A 141 -6.80 -12.64 -14.23
N ALA A 142 -8.00 -12.82 -13.66
CA ALA A 142 -8.21 -12.85 -12.22
C ALA A 142 -7.49 -14.04 -11.56
N GLN A 143 -7.57 -15.24 -12.14
CA GLN A 143 -6.81 -16.40 -11.67
C GLN A 143 -5.29 -16.16 -11.73
N ALA A 144 -4.78 -15.57 -12.82
CA ALA A 144 -3.37 -15.21 -12.94
C ALA A 144 -2.95 -14.18 -11.88
N SER A 145 -3.83 -13.21 -11.57
CA SER A 145 -3.61 -12.25 -10.49
C SER A 145 -3.55 -12.93 -9.11
N SER A 146 -4.44 -13.87 -8.81
CA SER A 146 -4.42 -14.63 -7.54
C SER A 146 -3.13 -15.42 -7.38
N ARG A 147 -2.77 -16.22 -8.40
CA ARG A 147 -1.53 -17.00 -8.40
C ARG A 147 -0.29 -16.13 -8.26
N PHE A 148 -0.31 -14.92 -8.85
CA PHE A 148 0.78 -13.96 -8.69
C PHE A 148 0.85 -13.36 -7.29
N GLN A 149 -0.30 -13.10 -6.65
CA GLN A 149 -0.33 -12.71 -5.24
C GLN A 149 0.25 -13.81 -4.36
N GLU A 150 -0.18 -15.04 -4.55
CA GLU A 150 0.33 -16.22 -3.82
C GLU A 150 1.85 -16.39 -3.99
N SER A 151 2.37 -16.26 -5.22
CA SER A 151 3.82 -16.43 -5.48
C SER A 151 4.69 -15.36 -4.80
N LEU A 152 4.16 -14.17 -4.55
CA LEU A 152 4.81 -13.11 -3.78
C LEU A 152 4.51 -13.15 -2.27
N GLY A 153 3.67 -14.10 -1.83
CA GLY A 153 3.19 -14.20 -0.45
C GLY A 153 2.29 -13.03 -0.05
N ALA A 154 1.50 -12.52 -0.99
CA ALA A 154 0.57 -11.43 -0.81
C ALA A 154 -0.87 -11.93 -0.67
N ARG A 155 -1.65 -11.25 0.19
CA ARG A 155 -3.07 -11.57 0.45
C ARG A 155 -4.03 -10.69 -0.35
N THR A 156 -3.61 -9.46 -0.63
CA THR A 156 -4.40 -8.46 -1.36
C THR A 156 -3.54 -7.77 -2.42
N SER A 157 -4.13 -7.00 -3.32
CA SER A 157 -3.36 -6.24 -4.32
C SER A 157 -2.51 -5.14 -3.70
N ALA A 158 -2.95 -4.56 -2.58
CA ALA A 158 -2.16 -3.62 -1.80
C ALA A 158 -0.93 -4.29 -1.17
N HIS A 159 -1.13 -5.49 -0.60
CA HIS A 159 -0.03 -6.29 -0.08
C HIS A 159 0.95 -6.69 -1.18
N LEU A 160 0.44 -7.07 -2.36
CA LEU A 160 1.26 -7.38 -3.54
C LEU A 160 2.21 -6.22 -3.90
N VAL A 161 1.69 -4.99 -3.92
CA VAL A 161 2.51 -3.80 -4.19
C VAL A 161 3.57 -3.60 -3.10
N ARG A 162 3.22 -3.73 -1.82
CA ARG A 162 4.22 -3.67 -0.72
C ARG A 162 5.31 -4.72 -0.91
N ARG A 163 4.96 -5.98 -1.17
CA ARG A 163 5.92 -7.07 -1.39
C ARG A 163 6.83 -6.79 -2.60
N ALA A 164 6.28 -6.20 -3.66
CA ALA A 164 7.07 -5.81 -4.83
C ALA A 164 8.10 -4.72 -4.49
N TRP A 165 7.76 -3.73 -3.66
CA TRP A 165 8.72 -2.76 -3.14
C TRP A 165 9.79 -3.42 -2.25
N GLN A 166 9.38 -4.27 -1.31
CA GLN A 166 10.31 -4.97 -0.41
C GLN A 166 11.32 -5.85 -1.15
N ARG A 167 10.95 -6.40 -2.32
CA ARG A 167 11.82 -7.23 -3.17
C ARG A 167 12.56 -6.42 -4.24
N GLY A 168 12.41 -5.10 -4.27
CA GLY A 168 13.07 -4.24 -5.26
C GLY A 168 12.51 -4.34 -6.69
N LEU A 169 11.34 -4.94 -6.90
CA LEU A 169 10.64 -4.97 -8.19
C LEU A 169 10.08 -3.59 -8.56
N LEU A 170 9.70 -2.81 -7.55
CA LEU A 170 9.32 -1.41 -7.70
C LEU A 170 10.37 -0.53 -7.02
N SER A 171 10.68 0.61 -7.63
CA SER A 171 11.63 1.57 -7.09
C SER A 171 11.19 3.01 -7.40
N ARG A 172 11.71 3.98 -6.66
CA ARG A 172 11.49 5.41 -6.98
C ARG A 172 12.11 5.80 -8.32
N ARG A 173 13.18 5.13 -8.74
CA ARG A 173 13.87 5.39 -10.01
C ARG A 173 12.99 5.01 -11.20
N SER A 174 12.26 3.89 -11.10
CA SER A 174 11.36 3.44 -12.17
C SER A 174 10.14 4.35 -12.40
N VAL A 175 9.75 5.16 -11.40
CA VAL A 175 8.59 6.08 -11.53
C VAL A 175 8.90 7.26 -12.46
N LYS A 176 10.17 7.67 -12.57
CA LYS A 176 10.55 8.84 -13.40
C LYS A 176 10.46 8.60 -14.91
N ASN A 177 10.49 7.35 -15.37
CA ASN A 177 10.48 7.03 -16.81
C ASN A 177 9.09 6.94 -17.43
N THR A 178 8.01 6.97 -16.64
CA THR A 178 6.65 6.83 -17.15
C THR A 178 5.99 8.17 -17.51
N ALA A 179 6.60 9.31 -17.15
CA ALA A 179 6.10 10.64 -17.49
C ALA A 179 6.57 11.15 -18.88
N ALA A 180 7.33 10.34 -19.63
CA ALA A 180 7.95 10.71 -20.91
C ALA A 180 7.55 9.78 -22.08
N ARG A 181 6.44 9.04 -21.97
CA ARG A 181 5.88 8.19 -23.02
C ARG A 181 4.37 8.32 -23.07
#